data_AF-A0AAV9DSQ4-F1
#
_entry.id   AF-A0AAV9DSQ4-F1
#
_cell.length_a   1.000
_cell.length_b   1.000
_cell.length_c   1.000
_cell.angle_alpha   90.00
_cell.angle_beta   90.00
_cell.angle_gamma   90.00
#
_symmetry.space_group_name_H-M   'P 1'
#
loop_
_entity.id
_entity.type
_entity.pdbx_description
1 polymer ?
#
loop_
_entity_poly.entity_id
_entity_poly.type
_entity_poly.pdbx_seq_one_letter_code
_entity_poly.pdbx_strand_id
1 'polypeptide(L)'
;MHVNAEDFFFSGLDKPGLIHFQFNRGHKKAVAMARFGSQNPGRIEAKDVFGSNPKIDASVLAKAFQVDKKVIDYLQSQFGMDNNN
;
A
#
# COMPACT_ATOMS: atom_id res chain seq x y z
N MET A 1 -3.24 0.03 16.16
CA MET A 1 -4.54 0.07 16.87
C MET A 1 -5.35 -1.15 16.45
N HIS A 2 -6.02 -1.81 17.39
CA HIS A 2 -7.04 -2.80 17.06
C HIS A 2 -8.39 -2.10 16.99
N VAL A 3 -9.16 -2.35 15.94
CA VAL A 3 -10.48 -1.77 15.69
C VAL A 3 -11.47 -2.92 15.59
N ASN A 4 -12.56 -2.85 16.36
CA ASN A 4 -13.65 -3.82 16.35
C ASN A 4 -14.83 -3.30 15.52
N ALA A 5 -15.91 -4.10 15.45
CA ALA A 5 -17.17 -3.61 14.93
C ALA A 5 -17.62 -2.38 15.73
N GLU A 6 -18.17 -1.38 15.02
CA GLU A 6 -18.63 -0.08 15.56
C GLU A 6 -17.52 0.88 16.05
N ASP A 7 -16.26 0.46 16.10
CA ASP A 7 -15.15 1.36 16.43
C ASP A 7 -14.87 2.30 15.25
N PHE A 8 -14.75 3.60 15.53
CA PHE A 8 -14.27 4.58 14.57
C PHE A 8 -12.77 4.85 14.78
N PHE A 9 -12.02 4.89 13.69
CA PHE A 9 -10.60 5.25 13.71
C PHE A 9 -10.29 6.30 12.63
N PHE A 10 -9.52 7.31 13.00
CA PHE A 10 -8.95 8.28 12.07
C PHE A 10 -7.57 7.82 11.62
N SER A 11 -7.44 7.41 10.37
CA SER A 11 -6.16 7.06 9.75
C SER A 11 -5.36 8.32 9.42
N GLY A 12 -4.90 9.01 10.46
CA GLY A 12 -4.20 10.28 10.37
C GLY A 12 -4.88 11.32 11.25
N LEU A 13 -4.32 11.52 12.44
CA LEU A 13 -4.58 12.71 13.24
C LEU A 13 -4.07 13.92 12.42
N ASP A 14 -5.00 14.70 11.89
CA ASP A 14 -4.85 16.09 11.42
C ASP A 14 -3.88 16.38 10.25
N LYS A 15 -3.17 15.37 9.71
CA LYS A 15 -2.26 15.55 8.56
C LYS A 15 -2.47 14.51 7.44
N PRO A 16 -2.86 14.94 6.22
CA PRO A 16 -2.88 14.07 5.06
C PRO A 16 -1.46 13.59 4.68
N GLY A 17 -1.37 12.42 4.05
CA GLY A 17 -0.11 11.89 3.50
C GLY A 17 0.67 10.93 4.41
N LEU A 18 0.13 10.52 5.55
CA LEU A 18 0.76 9.50 6.40
C LEU A 18 0.48 8.08 5.90
N ILE A 19 1.51 7.23 5.95
CA ILE A 19 1.41 5.81 5.64
C ILE A 19 0.54 5.13 6.70
N HIS A 20 -0.47 4.38 6.27
CA HIS A 20 -1.32 3.57 7.14
C HIS A 20 -1.70 2.28 6.42
N PHE A 21 -2.09 1.25 7.18
CA PHE A 21 -2.51 -0.05 6.65
C PHE A 21 -3.65 -0.63 7.48
N GLN A 22 -4.48 -1.46 6.87
CA GLN A 22 -5.48 -2.27 7.56
C GLN A 22 -5.14 -3.76 7.42
N PHE A 23 -5.29 -4.52 8.50
CA PHE A 23 -5.03 -5.96 8.51
C PHE A 23 -6.13 -6.69 9.29
N ASN A 24 -6.83 -7.63 8.64
CA ASN A 24 -7.85 -8.46 9.29
C ASN A 24 -7.19 -9.60 10.06
N ARG A 25 -7.18 -9.50 11.39
CA ARG A 25 -6.64 -10.54 12.29
C ARG A 25 -7.62 -11.67 12.59
N GLY A 26 -8.91 -11.47 12.30
CA GLY A 26 -9.95 -12.45 12.61
C GLY A 26 -10.09 -13.52 11.53
N HIS A 27 -10.73 -14.64 11.89
CA HIS A 27 -11.03 -15.73 10.96
C HIS A 27 -12.30 -15.50 10.12
N LYS A 28 -12.99 -14.37 10.33
CA LYS A 28 -14.22 -14.00 9.63
C LYS A 28 -13.96 -12.83 8.68
N LYS A 29 -14.81 -12.68 7.66
CA LYS A 29 -14.78 -11.51 6.75
C LYS A 29 -15.05 -10.24 7.57
N ALA A 30 -14.25 -9.21 7.34
CA ALA A 30 -14.40 -7.89 7.94
C ALA A 30 -14.59 -6.85 6.83
N VAL A 31 -15.38 -5.82 7.11
CA VAL A 31 -15.61 -4.68 6.21
C VAL A 31 -15.31 -3.41 6.99
N ALA A 32 -14.59 -2.49 6.36
CA ALA A 32 -14.32 -1.16 6.90
C ALA A 32 -14.85 -0.11 5.92
N MET A 33 -15.49 0.93 6.44
CA MET A 33 -15.93 2.09 5.67
C MET A 33 -15.06 3.28 6.04
N ALA A 34 -14.58 4.02 5.04
CA ALA A 34 -13.74 5.19 5.23
C ALA A 34 -14.37 6.43 4.58
N ARG A 35 -14.16 7.59 5.21
CA ARG A 35 -14.56 8.90 4.67
C ARG A 35 -13.33 9.79 4.58
N PHE A 36 -13.23 10.52 3.48
CA PHE A 36 -12.13 11.46 3.22
C PHE A 36 -12.65 12.90 3.22
N GLY A 37 -11.79 13.84 3.66
CA GLY A 37 -12.09 15.28 3.63
C GLY A 37 -11.94 15.94 2.25
N SER A 38 -11.49 15.19 1.24
CA SER A 38 -11.37 15.63 -0.15
C SER A 38 -12.17 14.70 -1.07
N GLN A 39 -12.79 15.25 -2.10
CA GLN A 39 -13.42 14.47 -3.17
C GLN A 39 -12.40 13.71 -4.04
N ASN A 40 -11.15 14.19 -4.06
CA ASN A 40 -10.03 13.55 -4.73
C ASN A 40 -8.89 13.33 -3.72
N PRO A 41 -9.02 12.37 -2.80
CA PRO A 41 -8.04 12.17 -1.74
C PRO A 41 -6.70 11.59 -2.24
N GLY A 42 -6.67 11.07 -3.47
CA GLY A 42 -5.52 10.34 -4.00
C GLY A 42 -5.26 9.04 -3.24
N ARG A 43 -4.42 8.18 -3.81
CA ARG A 43 -3.99 6.93 -3.19
C ARG A 43 -2.63 6.58 -3.75
N ILE A 44 -1.70 6.28 -2.86
CA ILE A 44 -0.37 5.76 -3.20
C ILE A 44 -0.18 4.50 -2.35
N GLU A 45 0.10 3.39 -3.00
CA GLU A 45 0.27 2.08 -2.38
C GLU A 45 1.61 1.47 -2.80
N ALA A 46 1.96 0.31 -2.22
CA ALA A 46 3.20 -0.40 -2.57
C ALA A 46 3.30 -0.73 -4.08
N LYS A 47 2.15 -0.90 -4.76
CA LYS A 47 2.09 -1.08 -6.21
C LYS A 47 2.68 0.11 -6.98
N ASP A 48 2.53 1.33 -6.48
CA ASP A 48 3.04 2.52 -7.16
C ASP A 48 4.58 2.64 -7.07
N VAL A 49 5.22 1.88 -6.17
CA VAL A 49 6.68 1.80 -6.05
C VAL A 49 7.24 0.61 -6.81
N PHE A 50 6.65 -0.58 -6.64
CA PHE A 50 7.21 -1.83 -7.18
C PHE A 50 6.53 -2.31 -8.46
N GLY A 51 5.33 -1.82 -8.76
CA GLY A 51 4.52 -2.19 -9.95
C GLY A 51 4.16 -1.01 -10.84
N SER A 52 4.91 0.10 -10.77
CA SER A 52 4.68 1.28 -11.58
C SER A 52 4.84 0.99 -13.07
N ASN A 53 4.19 1.80 -13.92
CA ASN A 53 4.39 1.77 -15.37
C ASN A 53 4.76 3.17 -15.90
N PRO A 54 5.99 3.40 -16.41
CA PRO A 54 7.10 2.44 -16.49
C PRO A 54 7.64 2.06 -15.10
N LYS A 55 8.33 0.92 -15.02
CA LYS A 55 8.95 0.44 -13.77
C LYS A 55 10.06 1.39 -13.32
N ILE A 56 10.12 1.67 -12.01
CA ILE A 56 11.27 2.36 -11.42
C ILE A 56 12.51 1.47 -11.56
N ASP A 57 13.65 2.06 -11.89
CA ASP A 57 14.91 1.33 -12.05
C ASP A 57 15.27 0.57 -10.76
N ALA A 58 15.54 -0.73 -10.90
CA ALA A 58 15.78 -1.60 -9.77
C ALA A 58 17.05 -1.23 -8.97
N SER A 59 18.05 -0.59 -9.60
CA SER A 59 19.24 -0.10 -8.89
C SER A 59 18.93 1.11 -8.01
N VAL A 60 18.00 1.98 -8.43
CA VAL A 60 17.53 3.12 -7.64
C VAL A 60 16.80 2.63 -6.39
N LEU A 61 15.86 1.68 -6.57
CA LEU A 61 15.14 1.10 -5.44
C LEU A 61 16.08 0.30 -4.53
N ALA A 62 17.04 -0.45 -5.07
CA ALA A 62 18.01 -1.20 -4.28
C ALA A 62 18.82 -0.27 -3.37
N LYS A 63 19.24 0.89 -3.90
CA LYS A 63 19.93 1.93 -3.12
C LYS A 63 19.01 2.58 -2.08
N ALA A 64 17.76 2.87 -2.43
CA ALA A 64 16.80 3.53 -1.54
C ALA A 64 16.41 2.63 -0.35
N PHE A 65 16.18 1.34 -0.60
CA PHE A 65 15.78 0.36 0.41
C PHE A 65 16.96 -0.38 1.05
N GLN A 66 18.19 -0.13 0.59
CA GLN A 66 19.43 -0.73 1.11
C GLN A 66 19.41 -2.27 1.08
N VAL A 67 18.93 -2.82 -0.04
CA VAL A 67 18.84 -4.27 -0.28
C VAL A 67 19.49 -4.61 -1.61
N ASP A 68 19.79 -5.90 -1.80
CA ASP A 68 20.27 -6.39 -3.09
C ASP A 68 19.25 -6.18 -4.20
N LYS A 69 19.74 -5.92 -5.41
CA LYS A 69 18.91 -5.78 -6.61
C LYS A 69 17.98 -6.99 -6.81
N LYS A 70 18.43 -8.20 -6.47
CA LYS A 70 17.62 -9.43 -6.56
C LYS A 70 16.34 -9.37 -5.69
N VAL A 71 16.40 -8.70 -4.54
CA VAL A 71 15.22 -8.51 -3.67
C VAL A 71 14.24 -7.55 -4.36
N ILE A 72 14.75 -6.48 -4.97
CA ILE A 72 13.90 -5.54 -5.73
C ILE A 72 13.28 -6.22 -6.94
N ASP A 73 14.07 -6.97 -7.72
CA ASP A 73 13.56 -7.69 -8.89
C ASP A 73 12.44 -8.66 -8.48
N TYR A 74 12.62 -9.37 -7.35
CA TYR A 74 11.58 -10.19 -6.74
C TYR A 74 10.34 -9.38 -6.38
N LEU A 75 10.48 -8.27 -5.64
CA LEU A 75 9.35 -7.41 -5.25
C LEU A 75 8.61 -6.87 -6.48
N GLN A 76 9.32 -6.41 -7.51
CA GLN A 76 8.71 -5.91 -8.74
C GLN A 76 7.98 -7.01 -9.53
N SER A 77 8.46 -8.25 -9.48
CA SER A 77 7.78 -9.40 -10.10
C SER A 77 6.44 -9.73 -9.44
N GLN A 78 6.27 -9.46 -8.14
CA GLN A 78 5.01 -9.70 -7.44
C GLN A 78 3.86 -8.82 -7.96
N PHE A 79 4.20 -7.67 -8.57
CA PHE A 79 3.24 -6.74 -9.17
C PHE A 79 3.24 -6.78 -10.71
N GLY A 80 4.07 -7.63 -11.31
CA GLY A 80 4.29 -7.70 -12.76
C GLY A 80 3.26 -8.54 -13.54
N MET A 81 2.07 -8.80 -12.99
CA MET A 81 1.03 -9.58 -13.66
C MET A 81 -0.23 -8.76 -13.94
N ASP A 82 -0.29 -8.20 -15.14
CA ASP A 82 -1.55 -8.09 -15.89
C ASP A 82 -1.59 -9.30 -16.84
N ASN A 83 -2.04 -10.46 -16.34
CA ASN A 83 -2.40 -11.57 -17.23
C ASN A 83 -3.86 -11.38 -17.62
N ASN A 84 -4.06 -10.83 -18.81
CA ASN A 84 -5.35 -10.84 -19.51
C ASN A 84 -5.99 -12.24 -19.43
N ASN A 85 -7.15 -12.34 -18.79
CA ASN A 85 -8.25 -13.23 -19.20
C ASN A 85 -9.59 -12.68 -18.70
#